data_AF-A0A351DG88-F1
#
_entry.id   AF-A0A351DG88-F1
#
_cell.length_a   1.000
_cell.length_b   1.000
_cell.length_c   1.000
_cell.angle_alpha   90.00
_cell.angle_beta   90.00
_cell.angle_gamma   90.00
#
_symmetry.space_group_name_H-M   'P 1'
#
loop_
_entity.id
_entity.type
_entity.pdbx_description
1 polymer ?
#
loop_
_entity_poly.entity_id
_entity_poly.type
_entity_poly.pdbx_seq_one_letter_code
_entity_poly.pdbx_strand_id
1 'polypeptide(L)' 'MNEPVVKINIPDNQLMTGLFGERDLHLKSIEAAFPEVDIHARGNQISISGADA' A
#
# COMPACT_ATOMS: atom_id res chain seq x y z
N MET A 1 -0.25 2.27 -21.18
CA MET A 1 0.79 1.26 -20.90
C MET A 1 0.35 0.56 -19.62
N ASN A 2 0.55 -0.75 -19.51
CA ASN A 2 0.14 -1.49 -18.31
C ASN A 2 1.20 -1.21 -17.25
N GLU A 3 0.89 -0.40 -16.24
CA GLU A 3 1.81 -0.14 -15.14
C GLU A 3 2.09 -1.45 -14.37
N PRO A 4 3.29 -1.62 -13.81
CA PRO A 4 3.58 -2.75 -12.93
C PRO A 4 2.59 -2.74 -11.76
N VAL A 5 2.03 -3.90 -11.41
CA VAL A 5 1.11 -4.03 -10.28
C VAL A 5 1.55 -5.16 -9.36
N VAL A 6 1.84 -4.84 -8.11
CA VAL A 6 2.08 -5.82 -7.04
C VAL A 6 0.82 -5.97 -6.22
N LYS A 7 0.42 -7.22 -5.94
CA LYS A 7 -0.74 -7.53 -5.10
C LYS A 7 -0.30 -8.31 -3.87
N ILE A 8 -0.63 -7.76 -2.70
CA ILE A 8 -0.30 -8.35 -1.40
C ILE A 8 -1.63 -8.75 -0.74
N ASN A 9 -1.74 -10.01 -0.31
CA ASN A 9 -2.86 -10.49 0.49
C ASN A 9 -2.38 -10.70 1.92
N ILE A 10 -3.03 -10.04 2.87
CA ILE A 10 -2.73 -10.16 4.30
C ILE A 10 -3.61 -11.29 4.90
N PRO A 11 -3.02 -12.28 5.58
CA PRO A 11 -3.77 -13.29 6.33
C PRO A 11 -4.61 -12.63 7.43
N ASP A 12 -5.81 -13.15 7.66
CA ASP A 12 -6.87 -12.43 8.37
C ASP A 12 -6.53 -12.03 9.81
N ASN A 13 -7.06 -10.87 10.22
CA ASN A 13 -6.95 -10.18 11.52
C ASN A 13 -5.68 -9.36 11.86
N GLN A 14 -4.73 -9.17 10.93
CA GLN A 14 -3.71 -8.14 11.12
C GLN A 14 -4.25 -6.79 10.65
N LEU A 15 -4.67 -5.98 11.62
CA LEU A 15 -5.28 -4.67 11.45
C LEU A 15 -4.46 -3.85 10.45
N MET A 16 -5.09 -3.44 9.33
CA MET A 16 -4.53 -2.45 8.41
C MET A 16 -4.06 -1.18 9.15
N THR A 17 -4.64 -0.90 10.32
CA THR A 17 -4.20 0.13 11.27
C THR A 17 -2.77 -0.04 11.77
N GLY A 18 -2.29 -1.26 12.00
CA GLY A 18 -0.89 -1.52 12.38
C GLY A 18 0.06 -1.32 11.21
N LEU A 19 -0.37 -1.73 10.01
CA LEU A 19 0.42 -1.59 8.79
C LEU A 19 0.57 -0.11 8.38
N PHE A 20 -0.54 0.62 8.30
CA PHE A 20 -0.55 2.04 7.92
C PHE A 20 -0.23 2.98 9.08
N GLY A 21 -0.22 2.47 10.31
CA GLY A 21 0.05 3.25 11.50
C GLY A 21 -1.13 4.14 11.90
N GLU A 22 -0.99 4.83 13.02
CA GLU A 22 -2.00 5.78 13.46
C GLU A 22 -2.18 6.89 12.43
N ARG A 23 -3.44 7.15 12.02
CA ARG A 23 -3.78 8.21 11.07
C ARG A 23 -2.98 8.13 9.77
N ASP A 24 -2.62 6.89 9.40
CA ASP A 24 -1.90 6.52 8.18
C ASP A 24 -0.48 7.09 8.10
N LEU A 25 0.18 7.34 9.23
CA LEU A 25 1.52 7.93 9.26
C LEU A 25 2.59 7.08 8.55
N HIS A 26 2.50 5.75 8.64
CA HIS A 26 3.41 4.87 7.89
C HIS A 26 3.11 4.93 6.40
N LEU A 27 1.83 4.91 6.01
CA LEU A 27 1.44 5.03 4.61
C LEU A 27 1.94 6.33 4.00
N LYS A 28 1.75 7.47 4.68
CA LYS A 28 2.26 8.77 4.24
C LYS A 28 3.78 8.81 4.09
N SER A 29 4.49 8.11 4.96
CA SER A 29 5.95 8.01 4.87
C SER A 29 6.39 7.22 3.64
N ILE A 30 5.66 6.15 3.29
CA ILE A 30 5.89 5.36 2.09
C ILE A 30 5.57 6.19 0.84
N GLU A 31 4.40 6.84 0.78
CA GLU A 31 4.00 7.70 -0.34
C GLU A 31 4.97 8.87 -0.55
N ALA A 32 5.51 9.44 0.52
CA ALA A 32 6.53 10.49 0.42
C ALA A 32 7.87 9.98 -0.11
N ALA A 33 8.21 8.71 0.15
CA ALA A 33 9.44 8.08 -0.34
C ALA A 33 9.32 7.61 -1.79
N PHE A 34 8.10 7.28 -2.25
CA PHE A 34 7.81 6.78 -3.60
C PHE A 34 6.67 7.58 -4.24
N PRO A 35 6.91 8.82 -4.71
CA PRO A 35 5.85 9.69 -5.21
C PRO A 35 5.19 9.22 -6.51
N GLU A 36 5.84 8.31 -7.25
CA GLU A 36 5.33 7.72 -8.49
C GLU A 36 4.59 6.38 -8.26
N VAL A 37 4.32 6.04 -7.00
CA VAL A 37 3.63 4.81 -6.61
C VAL A 37 2.27 5.13 -6.03
N ASP A 38 1.24 4.49 -6.58
CA ASP A 38 -0.12 4.49 -6.07
C ASP A 38 -0.37 3.24 -5.21
N ILE A 39 -0.85 3.44 -3.99
CA ILE A 39 -1.17 2.37 -3.04
C ILE A 39 -2.68 2.35 -2.77
N HIS A 40 -3.34 1.23 -3.07
CA HIS A 40 -4.76 1.03 -2.81
C HIS A 40 -4.97 -0.16 -1.87
N ALA A 41 -5.62 0.07 -0.73
CA ALA A 41 -6.03 -0.98 0.18
C ALA A 41 -7.55 -1.20 0.17
N ARG A 42 -7.95 -2.47 0.03
CA ARG A 42 -9.35 -2.90 0.09
C ARG A 42 -9.46 -4.18 0.92
N GLY A 43 -10.04 -4.07 2.11
CA GLY A 43 -10.11 -5.18 3.06
C GLY A 43 -8.70 -5.60 3.48
N ASN A 44 -8.33 -6.86 3.21
CA ASN A 44 -7.01 -7.43 3.50
C ASN A 44 -6.10 -7.49 2.25
N GLN A 45 -6.49 -6.86 1.15
CA GLN A 45 -5.70 -6.81 -0.07
C GLN A 45 -5.14 -5.41 -0.29
N ILE A 46 -3.87 -5.35 -0.69
CA ILE A 46 -3.17 -4.13 -1.09
C ILE A 46 -2.72 -4.31 -2.54
N SER A 47 -3.04 -3.31 -3.35
CA SER A 47 -2.54 -3.17 -4.72
C SER A 47 -1.60 -1.98 -4.77
N ILE A 48 -0.42 -2.18 -5.35
CA ILE A 48 0.60 -1.16 -5.53
C ILE A 48 0.86 -1.06 -7.02
N SER A 49 0.78 0.14 -7.59
CA SER A 49 1.05 0.39 -9.01
C SER A 49 1.98 1.58 -9.20
N GLY A 50 2.86 1.51 -10.20
CA GLY A 50 3.81 2.58 -10.48
C GLY A 50 5.12 2.04 -11.02
N ALA A 51 6.00 2.94 -11.47
CA ALA A 51 7.30 2.56 -12.05
C ALA A 51 8.22 1.86 -11.03
N ASP A 52 8.11 2.26 -9.75
CA ASP A 52 8.93 1.76 -8.64
C ASP A 52 8.22 0.70 -7.76
N ALA A 53 7.11 0.12 -8.27
CA ALA A 53 6.29 -0.85 -7.56
C ALA A 53 6.92 -2.25 -7.45
#